data_AF-A0A437UBW9-F1
#
_entry.id   AF-A0A437UBW9-F1
#
_cell.length_a   1.000
_cell.length_b   1.000
_cell.length_c   1.000
_cell.angle_alpha   90.00
_cell.angle_beta   90.00
_cell.angle_gamma   90.00
#
_symmetry.space_group_name_H-M   'P 1'
#
loop_
_entity.id
_entity.type
_entity.pdbx_description
1 polymer ?
#
loop_
_entity_poly.entity_id
_entity_poly.type
_entity_poly.pdbx_seq_one_letter_code
_entity_poly.pdbx_strand_id
1 'polypeptide(L)'
;MLTDQEMLKVAERYLEKRKGTKTIDVIIEGIYKKPYGNIYSYQSKDYIDTGNFNKSLVGNAPFLVEKETGRVVQFSTSTILEEEIKAYENGTIGKSLDLYWYPDEDRFDYK
;
A
#
# COMPACT_ATOMS: atom_id res chain seq x y z
N MET A 1 -13.56 -13.42 -2.62
CA MET A 1 -12.65 -12.81 -3.61
C MET A 1 -13.19 -11.50 -4.19
N LEU A 2 -12.43 -10.42 -4.01
CA LEU A 2 -12.66 -9.08 -4.53
C LEU A 2 -12.26 -8.96 -6.01
N THR A 3 -12.96 -8.08 -6.72
CA THR A 3 -12.61 -7.59 -8.05
C THR A 3 -11.49 -6.56 -7.99
N ASP A 4 -10.89 -6.25 -9.15
CA ASP A 4 -9.88 -5.19 -9.25
C ASP A 4 -10.42 -3.82 -8.78
N GLN A 5 -11.69 -3.53 -9.07
CA GLN A 5 -12.32 -2.28 -8.66
C GLN A 5 -12.57 -2.23 -7.15
N GLU A 6 -12.92 -3.36 -6.53
CA GLU A 6 -13.09 -3.42 -5.07
C GLU A 6 -11.74 -3.30 -4.35
N MET A 7 -10.69 -3.96 -4.83
CA MET A 7 -9.34 -3.78 -4.28
C MET A 7 -8.83 -2.35 -4.45
N LEU A 8 -9.14 -1.70 -5.57
CA LEU A 8 -8.80 -0.28 -5.78
C LEU A 8 -9.47 0.62 -4.72
N LYS A 9 -10.77 0.41 -4.44
CA LYS A 9 -11.47 1.16 -3.38
C LYS A 9 -10.84 0.95 -2.01
N VAL A 10 -10.37 -0.27 -1.71
CA VAL A 10 -9.63 -0.54 -0.47
C VAL A 10 -8.30 0.20 -0.45
N ALA A 11 -7.55 0.20 -1.56
CA ALA A 11 -6.30 0.92 -1.69
C ALA A 11 -6.48 2.43 -1.48
N GLU A 12 -7.49 3.04 -2.10
CA GLU A 12 -7.84 4.45 -1.92
C GLU A 12 -8.18 4.77 -0.46
N ARG A 13 -8.99 3.93 0.18
CA ARG A 13 -9.35 4.09 1.60
C ARG A 13 -8.12 3.96 2.52
N TYR A 14 -7.21 3.03 2.22
CA TYR A 14 -5.96 2.87 2.96
C TYR A 14 -5.08 4.12 2.85
N LEU A 15 -4.95 4.70 1.65
CA LEU A 15 -4.20 5.93 1.45
C LEU A 15 -4.80 7.12 2.20
N GLU A 16 -6.12 7.27 2.19
CA GLU A 16 -6.80 8.31 2.99
C GLU A 16 -6.58 8.11 4.49
N LYS A 17 -6.60 6.86 4.98
CA LYS A 17 -6.27 6.53 6.37
C LYS A 17 -4.83 6.93 6.73
N ARG A 18 -3.86 6.63 5.86
CA ARG A 18 -2.44 6.97 6.05
C ARG A 18 -2.16 8.48 5.94
N LYS A 19 -2.93 9.18 5.10
CA LYS A 19 -2.88 10.64 4.94
C LYS A 19 -3.32 11.38 6.20
N GLY A 20 -4.33 10.86 6.91
CA GLY A 20 -4.85 11.47 8.13
C GLY A 20 -5.37 12.88 7.87
N THR A 21 -4.86 13.88 8.59
CA THR A 21 -5.29 15.29 8.44
C THR A 21 -4.45 16.09 7.44
N LYS A 22 -3.50 15.46 6.75
CA LYS A 22 -2.62 16.15 5.80
C LYS A 22 -3.41 16.52 4.53
N THR A 23 -3.15 17.68 3.97
CA THR A 23 -3.84 18.19 2.76
C THR A 23 -3.09 17.84 1.46
N ILE A 24 -2.31 16.76 1.45
CA ILE A 24 -1.51 16.36 0.28
C ILE A 24 -2.38 15.46 -0.61
N ASP A 25 -2.43 15.76 -1.90
CA ASP A 25 -3.07 14.89 -2.87
C ASP A 25 -2.13 13.73 -3.21
N VAL A 26 -2.62 12.50 -2.99
CA VAL A 26 -1.89 11.27 -3.24
C VAL A 26 -2.58 10.53 -4.36
N ILE A 27 -1.80 10.04 -5.33
CA ILE A 27 -2.30 9.26 -6.45
C ILE A 27 -1.58 7.92 -6.52
N ILE A 28 -2.32 6.90 -6.95
CA ILE A 28 -1.75 5.60 -7.32
C ILE A 28 -1.02 5.80 -8.64
N GLU A 29 0.29 5.55 -8.65
CA GLU A 29 1.14 5.70 -9.85
C GLU A 29 1.26 4.39 -10.63
N GLY A 30 1.09 3.24 -9.95
CA GLY A 30 1.33 1.93 -10.53
C GLY A 30 0.55 0.82 -9.82
N ILE A 31 0.16 -0.19 -10.59
CA ILE A 31 -0.52 -1.38 -10.10
C ILE A 31 0.20 -2.62 -10.65
N TYR A 32 0.72 -3.45 -9.75
CA TYR A 32 1.31 -4.74 -10.10
C TYR A 32 0.39 -5.87 -9.61
N LYS A 33 -0.18 -6.61 -10.58
CA LYS A 33 -1.19 -7.63 -10.31
C LYS A 33 -0.55 -8.99 -9.97
N LYS A 34 -1.08 -9.64 -8.94
CA LYS A 34 -0.74 -11.01 -8.53
C LYS A 34 -2.02 -11.85 -8.45
N PRO A 35 -1.92 -13.20 -8.52
CA PRO A 35 -3.09 -14.07 -8.34
C PRO A 35 -3.83 -13.86 -7.01
N TYR A 36 -3.09 -13.45 -5.97
CA TYR A 36 -3.58 -13.25 -4.60
C TYR A 36 -3.91 -11.80 -4.24
N GLY A 37 -3.73 -10.83 -5.14
CA GLY A 37 -3.97 -9.42 -4.83
C GLY A 37 -3.27 -8.45 -5.75
N ASN A 38 -3.45 -7.17 -5.48
CA ASN A 38 -2.84 -6.08 -6.25
C ASN A 38 -1.88 -5.29 -5.38
N ILE A 39 -0.69 -5.02 -5.90
CA ILE A 39 0.33 -4.20 -5.26
C ILE A 39 0.26 -2.80 -5.85
N TYR A 40 0.13 -1.79 -5.00
CA TYR A 40 -0.05 -0.41 -5.38
C TYR A 40 1.18 0.40 -4.97
N SER A 41 1.77 1.10 -5.94
CA SER A 41 2.69 2.20 -5.66
C SER A 41 1.95 3.53 -5.76
N TYR A 42 2.41 4.52 -5.00
CA TYR A 42 1.75 5.81 -4.90
C TYR A 42 2.74 6.93 -4.62
N GLN A 43 2.31 8.14 -4.98
CA GLN A 43 3.12 9.34 -4.85
C GLN A 43 2.23 10.58 -4.73
N SER A 44 2.80 11.71 -4.32
CA SER A 44 2.09 12.97 -4.35
C SER A 44 1.80 13.39 -5.79
N LYS A 45 0.61 13.93 -6.02
CA LYS A 45 0.21 14.46 -7.31
C LYS A 45 1.16 15.57 -7.77
N ASP A 46 1.50 16.49 -6.87
CA ASP A 46 2.42 17.61 -7.14
C ASP A 46 3.77 17.12 -7.68
N TYR A 47 4.35 16.07 -7.11
CA TYR A 47 5.62 15.53 -7.61
C TYR A 47 5.47 14.92 -9.00
N ILE A 48 4.41 14.14 -9.24
CA ILE A 48 4.17 13.49 -10.53
C ILE A 48 3.96 14.53 -11.64
N ASP A 49 3.22 15.59 -11.35
CA ASP A 49 2.92 16.64 -12.34
C ASP A 49 4.12 17.57 -12.60
N THR A 50 4.97 17.83 -11.60
CA THR A 50 6.02 18.87 -11.69
C THR A 50 7.46 18.34 -11.72
N GLY A 51 7.69 17.11 -11.28
CA GLY A 51 9.03 16.55 -11.04
C GLY A 51 9.78 17.21 -9.87
N ASN A 52 9.17 18.12 -9.12
CA ASN A 52 9.84 18.80 -8.01
C ASN A 52 10.03 17.84 -6.82
N PHE A 53 11.26 17.36 -6.66
CA PHE A 53 11.62 16.41 -5.60
C PHE A 53 11.20 16.84 -4.19
N ASN A 54 11.17 18.14 -3.88
CA ASN A 54 10.72 18.65 -2.57
C ASN A 54 9.22 18.42 -2.30
N LYS A 55 8.46 18.03 -3.32
CA LYS A 55 7.05 17.64 -3.23
C LYS A 55 6.86 16.14 -3.11
N SER A 56 7.91 15.33 -3.24
CA SER A 56 7.81 13.87 -3.10
C SER A 56 7.41 13.47 -1.68
N LEU A 57 6.67 12.38 -1.58
CA LEU A 57 6.34 11.74 -0.31
C LEU A 57 7.57 11.02 0.24
N VAL A 58 7.76 11.15 1.55
CA VAL A 58 8.70 10.31 2.31
C VAL A 58 7.92 9.11 2.87
N GLY A 59 8.47 7.91 2.74
CA GLY A 59 7.84 6.70 3.28
C GLY A 59 6.73 6.11 2.40
N ASN A 60 6.75 6.36 1.09
CA ASN A 60 5.75 5.89 0.13
C ASN A 60 5.98 4.45 -0.37
N ALA A 61 6.36 3.55 0.54
CA ALA A 61 6.54 2.13 0.18
C ALA A 61 5.27 1.56 -0.43
N PRO A 62 5.37 0.71 -1.47
CA PRO A 62 4.21 0.02 -2.01
C PRO A 62 3.50 -0.83 -0.96
N PHE A 63 2.25 -1.20 -1.23
CA PHE A 63 1.48 -2.09 -0.38
C PHE A 63 0.63 -3.04 -1.21
N LEU A 64 0.37 -4.23 -0.67
CA LEU A 64 -0.52 -5.23 -1.25
C LEU A 64 -1.93 -5.06 -0.68
N VAL A 65 -2.96 -5.17 -1.53
CA VAL A 65 -4.34 -5.47 -1.12
C VAL A 65 -4.61 -6.93 -1.44
N GLU A 66 -4.88 -7.75 -0.43
CA GLU A 66 -5.21 -9.16 -0.59
C GLU A 66 -6.58 -9.32 -1.27
N LYS A 67 -6.65 -10.20 -2.27
CA LYS A 67 -7.85 -10.40 -3.08
C LYS A 67 -8.95 -11.13 -2.33
N GLU A 68 -8.62 -11.99 -1.37
CA GLU A 68 -9.67 -12.74 -0.65
C GLU A 68 -10.33 -11.92 0.46
N THR A 69 -9.54 -11.15 1.20
CA THR A 69 -9.97 -10.49 2.44
C THR A 69 -10.03 -8.97 2.33
N GLY A 70 -9.35 -8.37 1.34
CA GLY A 70 -9.11 -6.93 1.31
C GLY A 70 -8.10 -6.45 2.34
N ARG A 71 -7.48 -7.33 3.14
CA ARG A 71 -6.44 -6.93 4.09
C ARG A 71 -5.28 -6.29 3.34
N VAL A 72 -4.77 -5.19 3.87
CA VAL A 72 -3.60 -4.51 3.33
C VAL A 72 -2.35 -5.06 4.01
N VAL A 73 -1.30 -5.31 3.22
CA VAL A 73 0.04 -5.65 3.69
C VAL A 73 1.00 -4.53 3.28
N GLN A 74 1.59 -3.87 4.25
CA GLN A 74 2.56 -2.81 4.03
C GLN A 74 3.94 -3.39 3.74
N PHE A 75 4.60 -2.90 2.69
CA PHE A 75 6.01 -3.15 2.45
C PHE A 75 6.87 -1.98 2.97
N SER A 76 8.18 -2.15 2.95
CA SER A 76 9.13 -1.23 3.55
C SER A 76 9.84 -0.39 2.49
N THR A 77 10.10 0.88 2.83
CA THR A 77 10.92 1.76 2.00
C THR A 77 12.42 1.45 2.10
N SER A 78 12.82 0.61 3.04
CA SER A 78 14.22 0.33 3.36
C SER A 78 14.73 -0.99 2.78
N THR A 79 13.87 -1.73 2.06
CA THR A 79 14.17 -3.04 1.47
C THR A 79 13.76 -3.10 0.01
N ILE A 80 14.17 -4.16 -0.68
CA ILE A 80 13.85 -4.38 -2.09
C ILE A 80 12.45 -4.99 -2.19
N LEU A 81 11.57 -4.38 -2.99
CA LEU A 81 10.18 -4.80 -3.14
C LEU A 81 10.06 -6.28 -3.53
N GLU A 82 10.88 -6.76 -4.46
CA GLU A 82 10.86 -8.16 -4.90
C GLU A 82 11.20 -9.14 -3.77
N GLU A 83 12.06 -8.75 -2.84
CA GLU A 83 12.40 -9.58 -1.68
C GLU A 83 11.24 -9.60 -0.67
N GLU A 84 10.56 -8.48 -0.47
CA GLU A 84 9.39 -8.41 0.40
C GLU A 84 8.19 -9.17 -0.16
N ILE A 85 7.96 -9.12 -1.48
CA ILE A 85 6.95 -9.93 -2.16
C ILE A 85 7.26 -11.42 -1.94
N LYS A 86 8.51 -11.86 -2.12
CA LYS A 86 8.91 -13.24 -1.84
C LYS A 86 8.73 -13.62 -0.38
N ALA A 87 9.07 -12.71 0.54
CA ALA A 87 8.90 -12.95 1.97
C ALA A 87 7.42 -13.08 2.35
N TYR A 88 6.54 -12.26 1.77
CA TYR A 88 5.09 -12.40 1.92
C TYR A 88 4.60 -13.74 1.37
N GLU A 89 4.99 -14.11 0.14
CA GLU A 89 4.62 -15.36 -0.51
C GLU A 89 5.08 -16.60 0.29
N ASN A 90 6.23 -16.50 0.96
CA ASN A 90 6.79 -17.57 1.81
C ASN A 90 6.29 -17.54 3.27
N GLY A 91 5.50 -16.53 3.66
CA GLY A 91 5.06 -16.35 5.06
C GLY A 91 6.19 -15.96 6.02
N THR A 92 7.29 -15.40 5.52
CA THR A 92 8.47 -14.98 6.29
C THR A 92 8.63 -13.46 6.38
N ILE A 93 7.59 -12.69 6.04
CA ILE A 93 7.64 -11.23 6.13
C ILE A 93 7.89 -10.78 7.58
N GLY A 94 8.75 -9.78 7.74
CA GLY A 94 9.06 -9.21 9.04
C GLY A 94 7.84 -8.55 9.67
N LYS A 95 7.68 -8.69 11.00
CA LYS A 95 6.55 -8.11 11.73
C LYS A 95 6.83 -6.65 12.08
N SER A 96 5.87 -5.77 11.75
CA SER A 96 5.79 -4.40 12.27
C SER A 96 4.38 -4.16 12.83
N LEU A 97 4.23 -3.18 13.72
CA LEU A 97 2.94 -2.84 14.34
C LEU A 97 1.88 -2.38 13.33
N ASP A 98 2.31 -1.98 12.14
CA ASP A 98 1.50 -1.52 11.02
C ASP A 98 1.60 -2.43 9.79
N LEU A 99 2.12 -3.65 9.93
CA LEU A 99 2.30 -4.59 8.81
C LEU A 99 1.00 -4.85 8.08
N TYR A 100 -0.07 -5.07 8.84
CA TYR A 100 -1.41 -5.31 8.32
C TYR A 100 -2.35 -4.17 8.67
N TRP A 101 -3.23 -3.84 7.73
CA TRP A 101 -4.42 -3.05 8.00
C TRP A 101 -5.67 -3.83 7.60
N TYR A 102 -6.61 -3.93 8.54
CA TYR A 102 -7.87 -4.65 8.42
C TYR A 102 -8.99 -3.64 8.11
N PRO A 103 -9.46 -3.55 6.86
CA PRO A 103 -10.39 -2.49 6.47
C PRO A 103 -11.73 -2.53 7.22
N ASP A 104 -12.22 -3.72 7.53
CA ASP A 104 -13.52 -3.90 8.21
C ASP A 104 -13.47 -3.47 9.68
N GLU A 105 -12.29 -3.55 10.30
CA GLU A 105 -12.04 -3.14 11.69
C GLU A 105 -11.42 -1.74 11.79
N ASP A 106 -11.02 -1.15 10.66
CA ASP A 106 -10.19 0.05 10.58
C ASP A 106 -8.98 0.03 11.54
N ARG A 107 -8.27 -1.10 11.54
CA ARG A 107 -7.27 -1.43 12.57
C ARG A 107 -5.94 -1.86 11.95
N PHE A 108 -4.85 -1.35 12.51
CA PHE A 108 -3.50 -1.84 12.23
C PHE A 108 -3.10 -2.97 13.18
N ASP A 109 -2.36 -3.96 12.66
CA ASP A 109 -1.81 -5.07 13.45
C ASP A 109 -0.52 -5.65 12.81
N TYR A 110 0.14 -6.53 13.54
CA TYR A 110 1.27 -7.36 13.12
C TYR A 110 0.91 -8.85 12.94
N LYS A 111 -0.37 -9.19 13.17
CA LYS A 111 -0.95 -10.54 13.06
C LYS A 111 -1.92 -10.60 11.91
#